data_AF-A0A415QNQ1-F1
#
_entry.id   AF-A0A415QNQ1-F1
#
_cell.length_a   1.000
_cell.length_b   1.000
_cell.length_c   1.000
_cell.angle_alpha   90.00
_cell.angle_beta   90.00
_cell.angle_gamma   90.00
#
_symmetry.space_group_name_H-M   'P 1'
#
loop_
_entity.id
_entity.type
_entity.pdbx_description
1 polymer ?
#
loop_
_entity_poly.entity_id
_entity_poly.type
_entity_poly.pdbx_seq_one_letter_code
_entity_poly.pdbx_strand_id
1 'polypeptide(L)'
;MIRKKIIMVLSLCLLTLGTWAQVKNTSVEVKDYREVDGKIILEMVVNGVIADFVLDLAGHNAILPEYVEKLKIDPNVPGDFRYDTFQYKKVSVEKSVKIGSISFGNSVFGNEVAAFVLKDEPYLRKLGVAGVVGSSLFNNVVLTIDSKRKKITMSNPYRPSYMKLDHRSNMDLIPASGIVCPVVLDGVTYSLLLDTWNNGMITLNAADFAKLNGKDGGNVKVSEGYASAEIAAKSKVVAACHFVKGDFSDITVAENGSLPRSVIGNEILKQGLLSIDYGKRKVYFQPFDLAEVKDEVIGADEVKVESGKLNPITREYFLEHVYDYRKSSEFVFKGDKPVVIDFWATWCGPCMRLIPELEKMAEKYKDQVIFLKVNADKEKELCGMFNIVALPTVFFIPVNGKPIVEMGATPEKYVEIIEKQLLKK
;
A
#
# COMPACT_ATOMS: atom_id res chain seq x y z
N MET A 1 82.48 12.27 -25.27
CA MET A 1 81.70 11.18 -24.65
C MET A 1 80.69 11.78 -23.67
N ILE A 2 79.48 12.09 -24.14
CA ILE A 2 78.40 12.67 -23.34
C ILE A 2 77.34 11.59 -23.15
N ARG A 3 77.20 11.07 -21.92
CA ARG A 3 76.22 10.03 -21.56
C ARG A 3 74.83 10.67 -21.51
N LYS A 4 73.97 10.33 -22.47
CA LYS A 4 72.52 10.60 -22.43
C LYS A 4 71.88 9.78 -21.31
N LYS A 5 71.32 10.45 -20.30
CA LYS A 5 70.41 9.84 -19.32
C LYS A 5 69.04 9.68 -19.98
N ILE A 6 68.60 8.44 -20.18
CA ILE A 6 67.23 8.10 -20.59
C ILE A 6 66.35 8.23 -19.35
N ILE A 7 65.46 9.22 -19.33
CA ILE A 7 64.39 9.33 -18.34
C ILE A 7 63.20 8.56 -18.89
N MET A 8 62.91 7.42 -18.27
CA MET A 8 61.74 6.60 -18.56
C MET A 8 60.53 7.22 -17.84
N VAL A 9 59.69 7.92 -18.60
CA VAL A 9 58.40 8.43 -18.10
C VAL A 9 57.41 7.27 -18.06
N LEU A 10 57.08 6.80 -16.86
CA LEU A 10 55.96 5.87 -16.65
C LEU A 10 54.65 6.65 -16.85
N SER A 11 54.00 6.46 -18.00
CA SER A 11 52.61 6.89 -18.20
C SER A 11 51.70 6.05 -17.31
N LEU A 12 51.24 6.64 -16.20
CA LEU A 12 50.22 6.08 -15.35
C LEU A 12 48.88 6.16 -16.10
N CYS A 13 48.49 5.07 -16.76
CA CYS A 13 47.13 4.93 -17.29
C CYS A 13 46.15 4.93 -16.12
N LEU A 14 45.59 6.09 -15.81
CA LEU A 14 44.39 6.25 -15.00
C LEU A 14 43.22 5.64 -15.79
N LEU A 15 43.08 4.32 -15.69
CA LEU A 15 41.82 3.65 -15.96
C LEU A 15 40.84 4.13 -14.90
N THR A 16 40.05 5.16 -15.23
CA THR A 16 38.84 5.48 -14.50
C THR A 16 37.93 4.25 -14.62
N LEU A 17 38.00 3.37 -13.62
CA LEU A 17 36.94 2.40 -13.36
C LEU A 17 35.71 3.24 -13.01
N GLY A 18 34.96 3.62 -14.04
CA GLY A 18 33.60 4.12 -13.89
C GLY A 18 32.83 3.03 -13.16
N THR A 19 32.66 3.20 -11.86
CA THR A 19 31.70 2.41 -11.11
C THR A 19 30.34 2.82 -11.65
N TRP A 20 29.82 2.03 -12.57
CA TRP A 20 28.39 2.02 -12.83
C TRP A 20 27.75 1.55 -11.53
N ALA A 21 27.44 2.50 -10.65
CA ALA A 21 26.52 2.24 -9.57
C ALA A 21 25.23 1.80 -10.25
N GLN A 22 24.96 0.51 -10.20
CA GLN A 22 23.73 -0.09 -10.70
C GLN A 22 22.60 0.68 -10.02
N VAL A 23 21.89 1.52 -10.77
CA VAL A 23 20.70 2.19 -10.28
C VAL A 23 19.82 1.08 -9.75
N LYS A 24 19.67 0.99 -8.42
CA LYS A 24 18.80 -0.02 -7.83
C LYS A 24 17.40 0.35 -8.29
N ASN A 25 16.87 -0.36 -9.27
CA ASN A 25 15.48 -0.27 -9.73
C ASN A 25 14.56 -0.70 -8.58
N THR A 26 14.47 0.13 -7.56
CA THR A 26 13.60 -0.05 -6.40
C THR A 26 12.35 0.75 -6.71
N SER A 27 11.22 0.08 -6.89
CA SER A 27 9.94 0.77 -6.88
C SER A 27 9.58 1.07 -5.43
N VAL A 28 9.18 2.30 -5.15
CA VAL A 28 8.68 2.71 -3.82
C VAL A 28 7.36 3.44 -4.05
N GLU A 29 6.34 2.99 -3.34
CA GLU A 29 5.04 3.64 -3.28
C GLU A 29 4.70 3.93 -1.82
N VAL A 30 4.24 5.15 -1.56
CA VAL A 30 3.84 5.60 -0.23
C VAL A 30 2.38 6.02 -0.29
N LYS A 31 1.54 5.44 0.56
CA LYS A 31 0.12 5.75 0.65
C LYS A 31 -0.27 6.07 2.08
N ASP A 32 -1.15 7.04 2.23
CA ASP A 32 -1.73 7.36 3.54
C ASP A 32 -2.71 6.27 3.97
N TYR A 33 -2.87 6.11 5.27
CA TYR A 33 -3.91 5.30 5.86
C TYR A 33 -4.69 6.12 6.90
N ARG A 34 -5.92 5.69 7.20
CA ARG A 34 -6.73 6.29 8.28
C ARG A 34 -6.70 5.40 9.50
N GLU A 35 -6.83 5.99 10.68
CA GLU A 35 -6.95 5.23 11.91
C GLU A 35 -8.35 5.41 12.50
N VAL A 36 -9.02 4.31 12.81
CA VAL A 36 -10.33 4.30 13.48
C VAL A 36 -10.26 3.31 14.64
N ASP A 37 -10.47 3.79 15.87
CA ASP A 37 -10.39 2.98 17.10
C ASP A 37 -9.06 2.18 17.22
N GLY A 38 -7.94 2.84 16.89
CA GLY A 38 -6.61 2.23 16.91
C GLY A 38 -6.36 1.19 15.80
N LYS A 39 -7.26 1.05 14.83
CA LYS A 39 -7.13 0.12 13.70
C LYS A 39 -6.70 0.87 12.44
N ILE A 40 -5.79 0.26 11.69
CA ILE A 40 -5.27 0.77 10.42
C ILE A 40 -6.27 0.46 9.32
N ILE A 41 -6.85 1.51 8.73
CA ILE A 41 -7.83 1.43 7.64
C ILE A 41 -7.17 1.85 6.33
N LEU A 42 -7.18 0.94 5.36
CA LEU A 42 -6.65 1.11 4.02
C LEU A 42 -7.79 1.35 3.03
N GLU A 43 -7.74 2.42 2.25
CA GLU A 43 -8.61 2.64 1.10
C GLU A 43 -8.09 1.77 -0.06
N MET A 44 -8.86 0.76 -0.46
CA MET A 44 -8.48 -0.21 -1.47
C MET A 44 -9.41 -0.14 -2.67
N VAL A 45 -8.92 -0.58 -3.83
CA VAL A 45 -9.74 -0.76 -5.03
C VAL A 45 -9.92 -2.25 -5.27
N VAL A 46 -11.16 -2.73 -5.23
CA VAL A 46 -11.55 -4.12 -5.46
C VAL A 46 -12.46 -4.19 -6.67
N ASN A 47 -12.05 -4.89 -7.73
CA ASN A 47 -12.79 -4.96 -9.00
C ASN A 47 -13.25 -3.58 -9.53
N GLY A 48 -12.40 -2.55 -9.37
CA GLY A 48 -12.69 -1.17 -9.76
C GLY A 48 -13.64 -0.40 -8.83
N VAL A 49 -13.98 -0.95 -7.65
CA VAL A 49 -14.82 -0.31 -6.63
C VAL A 49 -13.96 0.00 -5.41
N ILE A 50 -14.09 1.23 -4.90
CA ILE A 50 -13.35 1.67 -3.71
C ILE A 50 -14.05 1.17 -2.46
N ALA A 51 -13.27 0.61 -1.53
CA ALA A 51 -13.73 0.25 -0.22
C ALA A 51 -12.61 0.26 0.82
N ASP A 52 -12.99 0.51 2.06
CA ASP A 52 -12.08 0.52 3.20
C ASP A 52 -11.89 -0.90 3.76
N PHE A 53 -10.66 -1.27 4.09
CA PHE A 53 -10.32 -2.53 4.73
C PHE A 53 -9.44 -2.30 5.95
N VAL A 54 -9.62 -3.10 7.00
CA VAL A 54 -8.67 -3.09 8.12
C VAL A 54 -7.44 -3.94 7.78
N LEU A 55 -6.25 -3.43 8.09
CA LEU A 55 -5.00 -4.20 8.00
C LEU A 55 -4.82 -5.07 9.25
N ASP A 56 -4.78 -6.38 9.04
CA ASP A 56 -4.53 -7.37 10.09
C ASP A 56 -3.46 -8.37 9.66
N LEU A 57 -2.22 -8.18 10.12
CA LEU A 57 -1.11 -9.04 9.74
C LEU A 57 -1.21 -10.49 10.27
N ALA A 58 -2.05 -10.74 11.27
CA ALA A 58 -2.37 -12.08 11.77
C ALA A 58 -3.67 -12.65 11.16
N GLY A 59 -4.38 -11.84 10.39
CA GLY A 59 -5.68 -12.16 9.79
C GLY A 59 -5.58 -12.81 8.41
N HIS A 60 -6.75 -13.13 7.89
CA HIS A 60 -6.94 -13.55 6.51
C HIS A 60 -7.60 -12.41 5.74
N ASN A 61 -7.44 -12.42 4.41
CA ASN A 61 -8.29 -11.61 3.55
C ASN A 61 -9.73 -12.07 3.76
N ALA A 62 -10.61 -11.14 4.09
CA ALA A 62 -12.00 -11.43 4.37
C ALA A 62 -12.91 -10.26 4.05
N ILE A 63 -14.17 -10.56 3.76
CA ILE A 63 -15.16 -9.59 3.30
C ILE A 63 -16.46 -9.82 4.08
N LEU A 64 -17.11 -8.73 4.49
CA LEU A 64 -18.46 -8.75 5.04
C LEU A 64 -19.48 -9.15 3.95
N PRO A 65 -20.50 -9.96 4.25
CA PRO A 65 -21.45 -10.48 3.25
C PRO A 65 -22.01 -9.43 2.30
N GLU A 66 -22.43 -8.28 2.83
CA GLU A 66 -23.03 -7.21 2.05
C GLU A 66 -22.07 -6.54 1.05
N TYR A 67 -20.75 -6.77 1.17
CA TYR A 67 -19.74 -6.25 0.27
C TYR A 67 -19.38 -7.21 -0.86
N VAL A 68 -19.78 -8.48 -0.81
CA VAL A 68 -19.55 -9.42 -1.92
C VAL A 68 -20.17 -8.89 -3.21
N GLU A 69 -21.45 -8.50 -3.17
CA GLU A 69 -22.14 -7.91 -4.31
C GLU A 69 -21.64 -6.49 -4.62
N LYS A 70 -21.48 -5.63 -3.60
CA LYS A 70 -21.03 -4.23 -3.80
C LYS A 70 -19.67 -4.13 -4.47
N LEU A 71 -18.78 -5.08 -4.18
CA LEU A 71 -17.45 -5.17 -4.78
C LEU A 71 -17.41 -6.03 -6.04
N LYS A 72 -18.57 -6.39 -6.59
CA LYS A 72 -18.70 -7.15 -7.85
C LYS A 72 -17.94 -8.48 -7.83
N ILE A 73 -17.93 -9.16 -6.68
CA ILE A 73 -17.28 -10.46 -6.50
C ILE A 73 -18.30 -11.54 -6.83
N ASP A 74 -17.92 -12.52 -7.66
CA ASP A 74 -18.78 -13.66 -7.95
C ASP A 74 -18.90 -14.56 -6.69
N PRO A 75 -20.10 -14.67 -6.09
CA PRO A 75 -20.30 -15.45 -4.88
C PRO A 75 -20.19 -16.97 -5.09
N ASN A 76 -20.12 -17.43 -6.35
CA ASN A 76 -20.10 -18.84 -6.72
C ASN A 76 -18.70 -19.37 -7.09
N VAL A 77 -17.71 -18.49 -7.19
CA VAL A 77 -16.32 -18.89 -7.47
C VAL A 77 -15.57 -18.96 -6.14
N PRO A 78 -15.28 -20.17 -5.62
CA PRO A 78 -14.64 -20.31 -4.33
C PRO A 78 -13.20 -19.80 -4.36
N GLY A 79 -12.78 -19.18 -3.26
CA GLY A 79 -11.39 -18.81 -3.02
C GLY A 79 -10.57 -20.06 -2.68
N ASP A 80 -9.34 -20.12 -3.20
CA ASP A 80 -8.41 -21.21 -2.94
C ASP A 80 -7.65 -20.98 -1.62
N PHE A 81 -8.12 -21.61 -0.56
CA PHE A 81 -7.42 -21.72 0.71
C PHE A 81 -7.10 -23.19 0.99
N ARG A 82 -5.95 -23.45 1.62
CA ARG A 82 -5.58 -24.79 2.13
C ARG A 82 -6.29 -25.17 3.42
N TYR A 83 -7.17 -24.32 3.89
CA TYR A 83 -7.90 -24.39 5.16
C TYR A 83 -9.26 -23.71 4.96
N ASP A 84 -10.23 -24.06 5.77
CA ASP A 84 -11.63 -23.62 5.64
C ASP A 84 -12.03 -22.52 6.64
N THR A 85 -11.10 -22.12 7.52
CA THR A 85 -11.34 -21.11 8.57
C THR A 85 -10.08 -20.32 8.91
N PHE A 86 -10.25 -19.28 9.74
CA PHE A 86 -9.16 -18.47 10.27
C PHE A 86 -8.23 -19.32 11.16
N GLN A 87 -6.93 -19.23 10.88
CA GLN A 87 -5.90 -20.00 11.57
C GLN A 87 -5.51 -19.43 12.95
N TYR A 88 -5.59 -18.10 13.13
CA TYR A 88 -5.03 -17.40 14.30
C TYR A 88 -6.05 -16.55 15.07
N LYS A 89 -7.30 -16.52 14.61
CA LYS A 89 -8.40 -15.82 15.25
C LYS A 89 -9.65 -16.68 15.20
N LYS A 90 -10.48 -16.60 16.24
CA LYS A 90 -11.77 -17.25 16.26
C LYS A 90 -12.80 -16.34 15.57
N VAL A 91 -13.00 -16.59 14.28
CA VAL A 91 -13.86 -15.80 13.40
C VAL A 91 -14.71 -16.77 12.60
N SER A 92 -16.01 -16.50 12.53
CA SER A 92 -16.92 -17.39 11.81
C SER A 92 -16.98 -17.02 10.34
N VAL A 93 -16.74 -18.00 9.47
CA VAL A 93 -16.81 -17.83 8.02
C VAL A 93 -17.97 -18.64 7.44
N GLU A 94 -18.59 -18.12 6.39
CA GLU A 94 -19.67 -18.79 5.66
C GLU A 94 -19.10 -19.63 4.51
N LYS A 95 -18.20 -19.04 3.74
CA LYS A 95 -17.57 -19.63 2.54
C LYS A 95 -16.30 -18.86 2.19
N SER A 96 -15.59 -19.29 1.15
CA SER A 96 -14.56 -18.50 0.49
C SER A 96 -15.05 -17.99 -0.87
N VAL A 97 -14.49 -16.88 -1.31
CA VAL A 97 -14.71 -16.28 -2.63
C VAL A 97 -13.38 -15.89 -3.25
N LYS A 98 -13.40 -15.70 -4.57
CA LYS A 98 -12.25 -15.26 -5.35
C LYS A 98 -12.45 -13.83 -5.83
N ILE A 99 -11.58 -12.92 -5.38
CA ILE A 99 -11.55 -11.52 -5.80
C ILE A 99 -10.80 -11.42 -7.12
N GLY A 100 -11.43 -10.85 -8.16
CA GLY A 100 -10.81 -10.69 -9.47
C GLY A 100 -9.55 -9.83 -9.44
N SER A 101 -9.67 -8.59 -8.97
CA SER A 101 -8.55 -7.67 -8.75
C SER A 101 -8.68 -6.92 -7.43
N ILE A 102 -7.54 -6.71 -6.76
CA ILE A 102 -7.44 -5.89 -5.56
C ILE A 102 -6.12 -5.10 -5.59
N SER A 103 -6.18 -3.81 -5.28
CA SER A 103 -5.00 -2.96 -5.20
C SER A 103 -5.07 -2.00 -4.03
N PHE A 104 -3.88 -1.57 -3.58
CA PHE A 104 -3.69 -0.46 -2.67
C PHE A 104 -2.71 0.48 -3.34
N GLY A 105 -3.15 1.66 -3.75
CA GLY A 105 -2.36 2.45 -4.68
C GLY A 105 -2.20 1.75 -6.04
N ASN A 106 -1.04 1.96 -6.65
CA ASN A 106 -0.57 1.35 -7.88
C ASN A 106 -0.05 -0.08 -7.67
N SER A 107 0.02 -0.55 -6.43
CA SER A 107 0.36 -1.92 -6.07
C SER A 107 -0.87 -2.82 -6.21
N VAL A 108 -0.91 -3.55 -7.33
CA VAL A 108 -1.93 -4.57 -7.63
C VAL A 108 -1.50 -5.91 -7.03
N PHE A 109 -2.32 -6.48 -6.17
CA PHE A 109 -2.01 -7.71 -5.45
C PHE A 109 -2.63 -8.91 -6.17
N GLY A 110 -1.99 -9.33 -7.25
CA GLY A 110 -2.36 -10.53 -8.00
C GLY A 110 -3.72 -10.46 -8.70
N ASN A 111 -3.96 -11.48 -9.54
CA ASN A 111 -5.28 -11.79 -10.05
C ASN A 111 -5.82 -12.93 -9.18
N GLU A 112 -7.12 -12.93 -8.88
CA GLU A 112 -7.78 -14.04 -8.18
C GLU A 112 -7.39 -14.23 -6.70
N VAL A 113 -7.42 -13.17 -5.90
CA VAL A 113 -7.13 -13.25 -4.46
C VAL A 113 -8.24 -13.98 -3.72
N ALA A 114 -7.91 -15.05 -3.00
CA ALA A 114 -8.84 -15.73 -2.11
C ALA A 114 -9.18 -14.86 -0.89
N ALA A 115 -10.47 -14.80 -0.54
CA ALA A 115 -10.96 -14.14 0.66
C ALA A 115 -12.10 -14.94 1.30
N PHE A 116 -12.18 -14.94 2.62
CA PHE A 116 -13.32 -15.50 3.33
C PHE A 116 -14.51 -14.54 3.30
N VAL A 117 -15.73 -15.07 3.20
CA VAL A 117 -16.95 -14.33 3.50
C VAL A 117 -17.29 -14.57 4.98
N LEU A 118 -17.33 -13.49 5.76
CA LEU A 118 -17.59 -13.52 7.20
C LEU A 118 -19.08 -13.79 7.47
N LYS A 119 -19.45 -14.39 8.60
CA LYS A 119 -20.88 -14.55 8.96
C LYS A 119 -21.48 -13.26 9.51
N ASP A 120 -21.02 -12.84 10.70
CA ASP A 120 -21.48 -11.62 11.33
C ASP A 120 -20.36 -10.98 12.14
N GLU A 121 -19.94 -9.77 11.74
CA GLU A 121 -18.89 -9.01 12.41
C GLU A 121 -19.38 -7.56 12.60
N PRO A 122 -20.23 -7.29 13.61
CA PRO A 122 -20.85 -5.99 13.82
C PRO A 122 -19.83 -4.88 14.11
N TYR A 123 -18.69 -5.23 14.70
CA TYR A 123 -17.66 -4.26 15.01
C TYR A 123 -16.89 -3.81 13.75
N LEU A 124 -16.66 -4.69 12.77
CA LEU A 124 -16.14 -4.26 11.45
C LEU A 124 -17.11 -3.29 10.76
N ARG A 125 -18.42 -3.52 10.86
CA ARG A 125 -19.43 -2.57 10.36
C ARG A 125 -19.36 -1.22 11.07
N LYS A 126 -19.15 -1.22 12.40
CA LYS A 126 -18.95 0.01 13.18
C LYS A 126 -17.71 0.79 12.74
N LEU A 127 -16.65 0.10 12.32
CA LEU A 127 -15.45 0.73 11.76
C LEU A 127 -15.67 1.29 10.35
N GLY A 128 -16.77 0.93 9.68
CA GLY A 128 -17.09 1.38 8.32
C GLY A 128 -16.25 0.71 7.24
N VAL A 129 -15.74 -0.50 7.51
CA VAL A 129 -14.91 -1.25 6.55
C VAL A 129 -15.71 -2.34 5.83
N ALA A 130 -15.28 -2.69 4.62
CA ALA A 130 -15.78 -3.81 3.85
C ALA A 130 -15.28 -5.18 4.35
N GLY A 131 -14.15 -5.18 5.07
CA GLY A 131 -13.55 -6.40 5.57
C GLY A 131 -12.12 -6.21 6.04
N VAL A 132 -11.32 -7.27 5.91
CA VAL A 132 -9.96 -7.38 6.43
C VAL A 132 -9.01 -7.71 5.28
N VAL A 133 -7.82 -7.10 5.28
CA VAL A 133 -6.70 -7.56 4.47
C VAL A 133 -5.58 -8.09 5.34
N GLY A 134 -5.17 -9.31 5.00
CA GLY A 134 -4.18 -10.09 5.73
C GLY A 134 -2.75 -9.86 5.22
N SER A 135 -1.78 -10.38 5.98
CA SER A 135 -0.35 -10.33 5.61
C SER A 135 -0.07 -10.98 4.24
N SER A 136 -0.82 -12.01 3.85
CA SER A 136 -0.64 -12.73 2.58
C SER A 136 -0.72 -11.83 1.35
N LEU A 137 -1.48 -10.73 1.42
CA LEU A 137 -1.64 -9.78 0.32
C LEU A 137 -0.33 -9.06 -0.02
N PHE A 138 0.54 -8.85 0.97
CA PHE A 138 1.75 -8.04 0.85
C PHE A 138 3.02 -8.89 0.61
N ASN A 139 2.89 -10.19 0.38
CA ASN A 139 4.02 -11.13 0.32
C ASN A 139 5.07 -10.83 -0.77
N ASN A 140 4.71 -10.06 -1.80
CA ASN A 140 5.56 -9.70 -2.93
C ASN A 140 6.18 -8.31 -2.82
N VAL A 141 5.94 -7.60 -1.72
CA VAL A 141 6.53 -6.28 -1.44
C VAL A 141 7.25 -6.30 -0.10
N VAL A 142 8.09 -5.31 0.14
CA VAL A 142 8.51 -4.96 1.50
C VAL A 142 7.52 -3.96 2.05
N LEU A 143 6.78 -4.36 3.08
CA LEU A 143 5.75 -3.54 3.72
C LEU A 143 6.34 -2.77 4.89
N THR A 144 6.29 -1.45 4.87
CA THR A 144 6.66 -0.60 6.01
C THR A 144 5.45 0.15 6.54
N ILE A 145 5.20 0.08 7.84
CA ILE A 145 4.15 0.79 8.55
C ILE A 145 4.78 1.91 9.38
N ASP A 146 4.34 3.14 9.13
CA ASP A 146 4.73 4.33 9.87
C ASP A 146 3.48 4.94 10.53
N SER A 147 3.33 4.69 11.82
CA SER A 147 2.17 5.18 12.56
C SER A 147 2.21 6.68 12.86
N LYS A 148 3.40 7.24 13.01
CA LYS A 148 3.60 8.65 13.32
C LYS A 148 3.14 9.53 12.15
N ARG A 149 3.44 9.10 10.93
CA ARG A 149 3.01 9.80 9.70
C ARG A 149 1.72 9.26 9.10
N LYS A 150 1.17 8.19 9.65
CA LYS A 150 0.01 7.44 9.13
C LYS A 150 0.19 7.02 7.67
N LYS A 151 1.36 6.44 7.37
CA LYS A 151 1.76 6.04 6.02
C LYS A 151 2.13 4.57 5.95
N ILE A 152 1.74 3.94 4.85
CA ILE A 152 2.24 2.63 4.41
C ILE A 152 3.22 2.87 3.26
N THR A 153 4.40 2.29 3.34
CA THR A 153 5.34 2.23 2.22
C THR A 153 5.43 0.81 1.70
N MET A 154 5.23 0.62 0.40
CA MET A 154 5.47 -0.63 -0.30
C MET A 154 6.69 -0.45 -1.21
N SER A 155 7.71 -1.26 -1.01
CA SER A 155 8.91 -1.19 -1.84
C SER A 155 9.34 -2.56 -2.36
N ASN A 156 9.99 -2.59 -3.53
CA ASN A 156 10.41 -3.84 -4.18
C ASN A 156 11.69 -3.61 -4.99
N PRO A 157 12.73 -4.47 -4.90
CA PRO A 157 12.87 -5.65 -4.02
C PRO A 157 13.53 -5.34 -2.68
N TYR A 158 13.79 -4.06 -2.40
CA TYR A 158 14.52 -3.64 -1.22
C TYR A 158 13.61 -2.85 -0.30
N ARG A 159 13.80 -3.01 1.01
CA ARG A 159 13.24 -2.10 2.01
C ARG A 159 13.68 -0.66 1.72
N PRO A 160 12.96 0.34 2.23
CA PRO A 160 13.33 1.74 2.08
C PRO A 160 14.74 2.04 2.62
N SER A 161 15.43 2.99 1.99
CA SER A 161 16.80 3.41 2.31
C SER A 161 16.97 3.85 3.77
N TYR A 162 15.93 4.48 4.34
CA TYR A 162 15.89 4.96 5.72
C TYR A 162 15.83 3.85 6.79
N MET A 163 15.52 2.60 6.40
CA MET A 163 15.53 1.45 7.31
C MET A 163 16.94 0.87 7.41
N LYS A 164 17.56 0.95 8.60
CA LYS A 164 18.93 0.47 8.83
C LYS A 164 19.05 -1.05 8.70
N LEU A 165 20.18 -1.52 8.16
CA LEU A 165 20.43 -2.96 7.88
C LEU A 165 20.59 -3.82 9.14
N ASP A 166 21.06 -3.21 10.22
CA ASP A 166 21.34 -3.83 11.52
C ASP A 166 20.15 -3.77 12.49
N HIS A 167 19.10 -3.04 12.14
CA HIS A 167 17.84 -2.92 12.89
C HIS A 167 16.83 -3.98 12.45
N ARG A 168 17.27 -5.24 12.42
CA ARG A 168 16.47 -6.37 11.93
C ARG A 168 16.66 -7.64 12.73
N SER A 169 15.64 -8.48 12.70
CA SER A 169 15.69 -9.85 13.20
C SER A 169 15.23 -10.83 12.12
N ASN A 170 15.49 -12.12 12.33
CA ASN A 170 14.82 -13.17 11.57
C ASN A 170 13.34 -13.21 11.95
N MET A 171 12.49 -13.52 10.98
CA MET A 171 11.11 -13.89 11.21
C MET A 171 10.80 -15.21 10.52
N ASP A 172 9.83 -15.94 11.04
CA ASP A 172 9.29 -17.14 10.40
C ASP A 172 7.96 -16.82 9.75
N LEU A 173 7.73 -17.39 8.56
CA LEU A 173 6.44 -17.40 7.91
C LEU A 173 5.80 -18.76 8.18
N ILE A 174 4.68 -18.75 8.89
CA ILE A 174 3.86 -19.93 9.17
C ILE A 174 2.69 -19.98 8.16
N PRO A 175 1.81 -21.01 8.17
CA PRO A 175 0.67 -21.08 7.27
C PRO A 175 -0.15 -19.78 7.24
N ALA A 176 -0.88 -19.55 6.14
CA ALA A 176 -1.62 -18.30 5.93
C ALA A 176 -0.78 -17.01 5.98
N SER A 177 0.54 -17.12 5.80
CA SER A 177 1.48 -15.99 5.89
C SER A 177 1.54 -15.34 7.27
N GLY A 178 1.24 -16.08 8.35
CA GLY A 178 1.47 -15.57 9.71
C GLY A 178 2.95 -15.23 9.93
N ILE A 179 3.23 -14.04 10.45
CA ILE A 179 4.59 -13.55 10.69
C ILE A 179 4.94 -13.73 12.16
N VAL A 180 5.89 -14.61 12.44
CA VAL A 180 6.32 -14.91 13.79
C VAL A 180 7.70 -14.32 14.05
N CYS A 181 7.81 -13.56 15.14
CA CYS A 181 9.01 -12.83 15.51
C CYS A 181 9.47 -13.23 16.93
N PRO A 182 10.79 -13.27 17.18
CA PRO A 182 11.30 -13.40 18.54
C PRO A 182 11.11 -12.08 19.31
N VAL A 183 10.58 -12.18 20.53
CA VAL A 183 10.44 -11.07 21.49
C VAL A 183 10.98 -11.54 22.84
N VAL A 184 11.82 -10.74 23.50
CA VAL A 184 12.39 -11.11 24.80
C VAL A 184 11.67 -10.34 25.91
N LEU A 185 11.10 -11.04 26.89
CA LEU A 185 10.43 -10.47 28.06
C LEU A 185 11.14 -10.90 29.32
N ASP A 186 11.66 -9.95 30.09
CA ASP A 186 12.44 -10.19 31.32
C ASP A 186 13.50 -11.29 31.13
N GLY A 187 14.19 -11.26 29.97
CA GLY A 187 15.24 -12.21 29.61
C GLY A 187 14.78 -13.53 28.97
N VAL A 188 13.47 -13.80 28.90
CA VAL A 188 12.90 -15.01 28.29
C VAL A 188 12.45 -14.73 26.86
N THR A 189 12.87 -15.55 25.90
CA THR A 189 12.47 -15.40 24.49
C THR A 189 11.13 -16.09 24.20
N TYR A 190 10.19 -15.33 23.65
CA TYR A 190 8.91 -15.77 23.15
C TYR A 190 8.84 -15.65 21.62
N SER A 191 8.06 -16.54 21.00
CA SER A 191 7.86 -16.60 19.55
C SER A 191 6.45 -16.07 19.24
N LEU A 192 6.35 -14.77 19.00
CA LEU A 192 5.08 -14.04 18.95
C LEU A 192 4.64 -13.76 17.51
N LEU A 193 3.35 -13.95 17.24
CA LEU A 193 2.74 -13.59 15.97
C LEU A 193 2.50 -12.06 15.91
N LEU A 194 2.84 -11.42 14.80
CA LEU A 194 2.59 -10.01 14.58
C LEU A 194 1.13 -9.77 14.21
N ASP A 195 0.38 -9.10 15.09
CA ASP A 195 -1.08 -8.94 15.00
C ASP A 195 -1.46 -7.46 15.13
N THR A 196 -1.64 -6.79 13.99
CA THR A 196 -2.00 -5.35 13.97
C THR A 196 -3.43 -5.08 14.39
N TRP A 197 -4.28 -6.12 14.51
CA TRP A 197 -5.60 -5.99 15.11
C TRP A 197 -5.52 -6.01 16.64
N ASN A 198 -4.60 -6.77 17.25
CA ASN A 198 -4.54 -6.89 18.69
C ASN A 198 -4.15 -5.57 19.37
N ASN A 199 -4.95 -5.12 20.35
CA ASN A 199 -4.66 -3.92 21.12
C ASN A 199 -3.56 -4.17 22.17
N GLY A 200 -2.66 -3.20 22.33
CA GLY A 200 -1.58 -3.26 23.30
C GLY A 200 -0.29 -3.85 22.70
N MET A 201 0.76 -3.92 23.53
CA MET A 201 2.08 -4.35 23.07
C MET A 201 2.14 -5.86 22.92
N ILE A 202 1.73 -6.60 23.95
CA ILE A 202 1.82 -8.06 23.97
C ILE A 202 0.55 -8.65 24.59
N THR A 203 0.06 -9.71 23.98
CA THR A 203 -1.00 -10.53 24.54
C THR A 203 -0.60 -11.99 24.41
N LEU A 204 -0.47 -12.68 25.53
CA LEU A 204 -0.05 -14.07 25.57
C LEU A 204 -1.27 -14.99 25.66
N ASN A 205 -1.16 -16.17 25.05
CA ASN A 205 -2.09 -17.24 25.36
C ASN A 205 -1.87 -17.75 26.81
N ALA A 206 -2.81 -18.55 27.33
CA ALA A 206 -2.75 -19.02 28.71
C ALA A 206 -1.45 -19.78 29.05
N ALA A 207 -0.93 -20.58 28.11
CA ALA A 207 0.27 -21.39 28.32
C ALA A 207 1.54 -20.55 28.47
N ASP A 208 1.69 -19.49 27.67
CA ASP A 208 2.84 -18.58 27.74
C ASP A 208 2.69 -17.58 28.90
N PHE A 209 1.46 -17.12 29.17
CA PHE A 209 1.17 -16.22 30.29
C PHE A 209 1.44 -16.87 31.65
N ALA A 210 1.17 -18.17 31.78
CA ALA A 210 1.50 -18.93 32.99
C ALA A 210 3.01 -18.96 33.28
N LYS A 211 3.85 -18.97 32.23
CA LYS A 211 5.33 -18.95 32.33
C LYS A 211 5.89 -17.54 32.52
N LEU A 212 5.11 -16.51 32.22
CA LEU A 212 5.55 -15.12 32.28
C LEU A 212 5.85 -14.72 33.73
N ASN A 213 7.09 -14.32 33.99
CA ASN A 213 7.44 -13.61 35.21
C ASN A 213 6.95 -12.15 35.09
N GLY A 214 6.50 -11.55 36.17
CA GLY A 214 6.03 -10.17 36.16
C GLY A 214 5.22 -9.83 37.39
N LYS A 215 5.06 -8.54 37.64
CA LYS A 215 4.19 -8.04 38.72
C LYS A 215 2.74 -8.10 38.26
N ASP A 216 1.79 -8.20 39.19
CA ASP A 216 0.38 -8.08 38.86
C ASP A 216 0.12 -6.73 38.16
N GLY A 217 -0.50 -6.79 36.97
CA GLY A 217 -0.87 -5.63 36.18
C GLY A 217 -2.34 -5.25 36.30
N GLY A 218 -3.09 -5.98 37.13
CA GLY A 218 -4.52 -5.80 37.29
C GLY A 218 -5.33 -6.33 36.10
N ASN A 219 -6.44 -5.66 35.83
CA ASN A 219 -7.37 -6.06 34.77
C ASN A 219 -7.23 -5.15 33.56
N VAL A 220 -7.15 -5.77 32.39
CA VAL A 220 -7.17 -5.12 31.09
C VAL A 220 -8.33 -5.64 30.26
N LYS A 221 -8.59 -5.02 29.11
CA LYS A 221 -9.59 -5.51 28.16
C LYS A 221 -8.92 -6.11 26.94
N VAL A 222 -9.38 -7.29 26.54
CA VAL A 222 -8.95 -7.99 25.33
C VAL A 222 -10.16 -8.22 24.41
N SER A 223 -9.89 -8.57 23.16
CA SER A 223 -10.88 -8.91 22.15
C SER A 223 -10.76 -10.38 21.74
N GLU A 224 -11.87 -10.96 21.29
CA GLU A 224 -11.90 -12.25 20.59
C GLU A 224 -12.34 -12.01 19.14
N GLY A 225 -11.69 -12.66 18.18
CA GLY A 225 -11.98 -12.46 16.76
C GLY A 225 -11.83 -11.00 16.34
N TYR A 226 -12.83 -10.48 15.60
CA TYR A 226 -12.94 -9.08 15.19
C TYR A 226 -13.92 -8.27 16.05
N ALA A 227 -14.08 -8.62 17.34
CA ALA A 227 -14.88 -7.84 18.28
C ALA A 227 -14.11 -6.63 18.88
N SER A 228 -14.84 -5.72 19.51
CA SER A 228 -14.28 -4.67 20.37
C SER A 228 -13.56 -5.30 21.58
N ALA A 229 -12.58 -4.58 22.14
CA ALA A 229 -11.86 -5.01 23.33
C ALA A 229 -12.71 -4.76 24.58
N GLU A 230 -13.57 -5.72 24.92
CA GLU A 230 -14.52 -5.62 26.05
C GLU A 230 -14.37 -6.74 27.07
N ILE A 231 -13.63 -7.80 26.75
CA ILE A 231 -13.45 -8.98 27.61
C ILE A 231 -12.44 -8.64 28.70
N ALA A 232 -12.83 -8.71 29.96
CA ALA A 232 -11.91 -8.54 31.07
C ALA A 232 -10.88 -9.67 31.11
N ALA A 233 -9.61 -9.31 31.19
CA ALA A 233 -8.49 -10.23 31.23
C ALA A 233 -7.48 -9.80 32.29
N LYS A 234 -6.75 -10.77 32.83
CA LYS A 234 -5.63 -10.52 33.72
C LYS A 234 -4.45 -9.97 32.92
N SER A 235 -3.60 -9.20 33.58
CA SER A 235 -2.33 -8.77 33.00
C SER A 235 -1.19 -8.91 34.00
N LYS A 236 0.03 -8.91 33.46
CA LYS A 236 1.27 -8.75 34.21
C LYS A 236 2.04 -7.56 33.65
N VAL A 237 2.81 -6.89 34.49
CA VAL A 237 3.79 -5.89 34.07
C VAL A 237 5.18 -6.53 34.09
N VAL A 238 5.86 -6.48 32.95
CA VAL A 238 7.26 -6.92 32.81
C VAL A 238 8.18 -5.71 32.79
N ALA A 239 9.36 -5.84 33.38
CA ALA A 239 10.28 -4.73 33.54
C ALA A 239 11.03 -4.40 32.23
N ALA A 240 11.30 -5.41 31.41
CA ALA A 240 12.03 -5.28 30.16
C ALA A 240 11.38 -6.09 29.04
N CYS A 241 11.21 -5.44 27.89
CA CYS A 241 10.81 -6.05 26.63
C CYS A 241 11.77 -5.63 25.53
N HIS A 242 12.33 -6.60 24.82
CA HIS A 242 13.21 -6.36 23.69
C HIS A 242 12.57 -6.92 22.42
N PHE A 243 12.42 -6.07 21.41
CA PHE A 243 11.98 -6.46 20.08
C PHE A 243 12.92 -5.87 19.03
N VAL A 244 13.61 -6.76 18.30
CA VAL A 244 14.63 -6.40 17.31
C VAL A 244 15.77 -5.55 17.92
N LYS A 245 15.66 -4.22 17.86
CA LYS A 245 16.60 -3.23 18.40
C LYS A 245 15.91 -2.17 19.26
N GLY A 246 14.64 -2.40 19.59
CA GLY A 246 13.88 -1.57 20.54
C GLY A 246 13.90 -2.21 21.92
N ASP A 247 14.17 -1.37 22.93
CA ASP A 247 14.12 -1.71 24.34
C ASP A 247 12.96 -0.93 24.97
N PHE A 248 12.05 -1.64 25.65
CA PHE A 248 10.86 -1.09 26.27
C PHE A 248 10.79 -1.52 27.73
N SER A 249 10.33 -0.63 28.60
CA SER A 249 10.21 -0.88 30.02
C SER A 249 8.76 -0.83 30.48
N ASP A 250 8.47 -1.55 31.56
CA ASP A 250 7.18 -1.54 32.25
C ASP A 250 5.98 -1.81 31.32
N ILE A 251 6.14 -2.74 30.37
CA ILE A 251 5.06 -3.05 29.44
C ILE A 251 4.01 -3.94 30.11
N THR A 252 2.74 -3.61 29.88
CA THR A 252 1.61 -4.44 30.31
C THR A 252 1.39 -5.56 29.30
N VAL A 253 1.43 -6.81 29.78
CA VAL A 253 1.21 -8.02 29.02
C VAL A 253 -0.12 -8.62 29.44
N ALA A 254 -1.07 -8.72 28.51
CA ALA A 254 -2.39 -9.27 28.77
C ALA A 254 -2.41 -10.81 28.59
N GLU A 255 -3.26 -11.51 29.33
CA GLU A 255 -3.64 -12.89 29.04
C GLU A 255 -4.86 -12.90 28.10
N ASN A 256 -4.82 -13.71 27.06
CA ASN A 256 -6.01 -14.04 26.29
C ASN A 256 -6.07 -15.54 25.99
N GLY A 257 -6.89 -16.26 26.75
CA GLY A 257 -7.05 -17.70 26.63
C GLY A 257 -7.64 -18.17 25.29
N SER A 258 -8.28 -17.28 24.52
CA SER A 258 -8.83 -17.65 23.21
C SER A 258 -7.78 -17.64 22.09
N LEU A 259 -6.57 -17.11 22.34
CA LEU A 259 -5.54 -17.00 21.32
C LEU A 259 -4.89 -18.37 21.03
N PRO A 260 -4.90 -18.84 19.77
CA PRO A 260 -4.15 -20.02 19.37
C PRO A 260 -2.63 -19.83 19.56
N ARG A 261 -2.16 -18.58 19.43
CA ARG A 261 -0.75 -18.20 19.57
C ARG A 261 -0.65 -16.82 20.21
N SER A 262 0.36 -16.64 21.06
CA SER A 262 0.73 -15.36 21.65
C SER A 262 1.15 -14.33 20.59
N VAL A 263 0.79 -13.06 20.80
CA VAL A 263 0.93 -12.00 19.78
C VAL A 263 1.71 -10.79 20.29
N ILE A 264 2.39 -10.10 19.36
CA ILE A 264 2.81 -8.71 19.49
C ILE A 264 1.79 -7.83 18.75
N GLY A 265 1.18 -6.90 19.48
CA GLY A 265 0.05 -6.10 19.03
C GLY A 265 0.42 -4.74 18.43
N ASN A 266 -0.58 -3.90 18.22
CA ASN A 266 -0.45 -2.63 17.52
C ASN A 266 0.34 -1.54 18.28
N GLU A 267 0.54 -1.67 19.59
CA GLU A 267 1.24 -0.64 20.38
C GLU A 267 2.71 -0.52 19.95
N ILE A 268 3.32 -1.60 19.42
CA ILE A 268 4.69 -1.55 18.90
C ILE A 268 4.83 -0.52 17.78
N LEU A 269 3.77 -0.33 16.99
CA LEU A 269 3.76 0.61 15.87
C LEU A 269 3.87 2.05 16.35
N LYS A 270 3.45 2.36 17.58
CA LYS A 270 3.56 3.70 18.18
C LYS A 270 4.98 4.00 18.69
N GLN A 271 5.84 3.00 18.73
CA GLN A 271 7.21 3.13 19.22
C GLN A 271 8.25 3.28 18.11
N GLY A 272 7.89 2.94 16.86
CA GLY A 272 8.81 3.05 15.74
C GLY A 272 8.25 2.54 14.41
N LEU A 273 9.09 2.62 13.39
CA LEU A 273 8.83 2.08 12.07
C LEU A 273 8.95 0.56 12.09
N LEU A 274 7.94 -0.13 11.56
CA LEU A 274 7.95 -1.57 11.37
C LEU A 274 8.02 -1.89 9.88
N SER A 275 9.05 -2.64 9.45
CA SER A 275 9.18 -3.07 8.04
C SER A 275 9.32 -4.59 7.93
N ILE A 276 8.63 -5.18 6.95
CA ILE A 276 8.49 -6.62 6.78
C ILE A 276 8.96 -6.97 5.38
N ASP A 277 10.08 -7.68 5.31
CA ASP A 277 10.68 -8.17 4.06
C ASP A 277 10.40 -9.68 3.96
N TYR A 278 9.28 -10.02 3.33
CA TYR A 278 8.83 -11.40 3.15
C TYR A 278 9.85 -12.25 2.39
N GLY A 279 10.41 -11.70 1.30
CA GLY A 279 11.40 -12.40 0.47
C GLY A 279 12.67 -12.77 1.23
N LYS A 280 13.14 -11.90 2.13
CA LYS A 280 14.34 -12.18 2.95
C LYS A 280 14.04 -12.77 4.32
N ARG A 281 12.77 -12.95 4.67
CA ARG A 281 12.34 -13.39 6.01
C ARG A 281 12.96 -12.53 7.11
N LYS A 282 12.88 -11.20 6.94
CA LYS A 282 13.37 -10.22 7.91
C LYS A 282 12.25 -9.31 8.36
N VAL A 283 12.19 -9.09 9.67
CA VAL A 283 11.45 -7.98 10.27
C VAL A 283 12.46 -6.92 10.71
N TYR A 284 12.16 -5.65 10.42
CA TYR A 284 12.92 -4.50 10.83
C TYR A 284 12.06 -3.66 11.78
N PHE A 285 12.69 -3.16 12.84
CA PHE A 285 12.05 -2.21 13.73
C PHE A 285 13.04 -1.10 14.06
N GLN A 286 12.64 0.14 13.83
CA GLN A 286 13.48 1.31 14.07
C GLN A 286 12.68 2.35 14.87
N PRO A 287 13.10 2.64 16.12
CA PRO A 287 12.55 3.74 16.91
C PRO A 287 12.47 5.06 16.14
N PHE A 288 11.43 5.85 16.39
CA PHE A 288 11.16 7.08 15.62
C PHE A 288 12.24 8.16 15.76
N ASP A 289 12.95 8.20 16.87
CA ASP A 289 14.08 9.10 17.13
C ASP A 289 15.31 8.79 16.26
N LEU A 290 15.43 7.57 15.75
CA LEU A 290 16.52 7.13 14.87
C LEU A 290 16.19 7.22 13.39
N ALA A 291 14.94 7.55 13.03
CA ALA A 291 14.45 7.55 11.67
C ALA A 291 14.12 8.97 11.16
N GLU A 292 15.06 9.59 10.44
CA GLU A 292 14.70 10.71 9.56
C GLU A 292 14.04 10.15 8.29
N VAL A 293 12.73 9.92 8.36
CA VAL A 293 11.94 9.62 7.16
C VAL A 293 11.68 10.94 6.44
N LYS A 294 12.60 11.30 5.55
CA LYS A 294 12.29 12.25 4.51
C LYS A 294 11.23 11.57 3.64
N ASP A 295 10.12 12.23 3.38
CA ASP A 295 9.34 11.86 2.21
C ASP A 295 10.30 12.03 1.03
N GLU A 296 10.97 10.94 0.63
CA GLU A 296 11.42 10.81 -0.75
C GLU A 296 10.10 10.81 -1.52
N VAL A 297 9.63 12.02 -1.80
CA VAL A 297 8.52 12.30 -2.69
C VAL A 297 8.99 11.82 -4.06
N ILE A 298 8.91 10.51 -4.29
CA ILE A 298 8.92 9.98 -5.64
C ILE A 298 7.49 10.19 -6.12
N GLY A 299 7.15 11.43 -6.54
CA GLY A 299 5.97 11.65 -7.38
C GLY A 299 5.09 12.87 -7.12
N ALA A 300 5.37 13.73 -6.16
CA ALA A 300 4.75 15.07 -6.09
C ALA A 300 5.80 16.14 -6.38
N ASP A 301 6.44 16.05 -7.55
CA ASP A 301 6.78 17.31 -8.22
C ASP A 301 5.44 18.04 -8.35
N GLU A 302 5.33 19.22 -7.75
CA GLU A 302 4.14 20.07 -7.86
C GLU A 302 3.75 20.14 -9.35
N VAL A 303 2.63 19.50 -9.72
CA VAL A 303 2.24 19.35 -11.11
C VAL A 303 1.88 20.74 -11.64
N LYS A 304 2.81 21.37 -12.35
CA LYS A 304 2.62 22.67 -12.97
C LYS A 304 1.98 22.48 -14.34
N VAL A 305 0.70 22.79 -14.43
CA VAL A 305 -0.02 22.81 -15.71
C VAL A 305 0.24 24.13 -16.42
N GLU A 306 0.91 24.05 -17.56
CA GLU A 306 1.20 25.18 -18.42
C GLU A 306 0.28 25.16 -19.66
N SER A 307 -0.32 26.32 -19.96
CA SER A 307 -1.14 26.51 -21.15
C SER A 307 -0.30 26.36 -22.43
N GLY A 308 -0.79 25.64 -23.43
CA GLY A 308 -0.03 25.35 -24.65
C GLY A 308 0.80 24.06 -24.60
N LYS A 309 0.88 23.37 -23.45
CA LYS A 309 1.66 22.15 -23.28
C LYS A 309 0.81 20.91 -23.01
N LEU A 310 1.37 19.74 -23.33
CA LEU A 310 0.84 18.45 -22.89
C LEU A 310 1.44 18.10 -21.52
N ASN A 311 0.68 18.32 -20.46
CA ASN A 311 1.20 18.31 -19.09
C ASN A 311 1.07 16.91 -18.45
N PRO A 312 2.16 16.31 -17.93
CA PRO A 312 2.05 15.06 -17.18
C PRO A 312 1.34 15.31 -15.83
N ILE A 313 0.40 14.44 -15.47
CA ILE A 313 -0.32 14.53 -14.20
C ILE A 313 -0.26 13.20 -13.43
N THR A 314 -0.48 13.29 -12.12
CA THR A 314 -0.67 12.14 -11.23
C THR A 314 -2.16 11.93 -10.92
N ARG A 315 -2.48 10.80 -10.29
CA ARG A 315 -3.80 10.55 -9.70
C ARG A 315 -4.21 11.66 -8.72
N GLU A 316 -3.31 12.13 -7.87
CA GLU A 316 -3.61 13.17 -6.88
C GLU A 316 -4.03 14.47 -7.57
N TYR A 317 -3.29 14.89 -8.61
CA TYR A 317 -3.69 16.05 -9.42
C TYR A 317 -5.07 15.83 -10.06
N PHE A 318 -5.33 14.64 -10.61
CA PHE A 318 -6.63 14.31 -11.21
C PHE A 318 -7.77 14.44 -10.19
N LEU A 319 -7.62 13.90 -8.99
CA LEU A 319 -8.63 13.97 -7.92
C LEU A 319 -8.88 15.42 -7.46
N GLU A 320 -7.82 16.22 -7.39
CA GLU A 320 -7.89 17.60 -6.93
C GLU A 320 -8.47 18.55 -7.98
N HIS A 321 -8.10 18.41 -9.26
CA HIS A 321 -8.35 19.42 -10.28
C HIS A 321 -9.27 18.95 -11.41
N VAL A 322 -9.44 17.64 -11.62
CA VAL A 322 -10.27 17.10 -12.71
C VAL A 322 -11.57 16.52 -12.17
N TYR A 323 -11.51 15.43 -11.41
CA TYR A 323 -12.67 14.74 -10.88
C TYR A 323 -12.30 13.85 -9.69
N ASP A 324 -12.97 14.06 -8.56
CA ASP A 324 -12.77 13.24 -7.35
C ASP A 324 -13.77 12.08 -7.31
N TYR A 325 -13.39 10.96 -7.94
CA TYR A 325 -14.21 9.75 -8.02
C TYR A 325 -14.51 9.10 -6.66
N ARG A 326 -13.88 9.55 -5.57
CA ARG A 326 -14.16 9.06 -4.20
C ARG A 326 -15.41 9.70 -3.61
N LYS A 327 -15.85 10.84 -4.16
CA LYS A 327 -16.99 11.63 -3.61
C LYS A 327 -18.32 11.38 -4.33
N SER A 328 -18.26 10.90 -5.56
CA SER A 328 -19.44 10.70 -6.42
C SER A 328 -19.17 9.54 -7.37
N SER A 329 -20.22 8.77 -7.69
CA SER A 329 -20.19 7.80 -8.79
C SER A 329 -20.43 8.47 -10.15
N GLU A 330 -21.09 9.63 -10.16
CA GLU A 330 -21.27 10.43 -11.37
C GLU A 330 -20.05 11.33 -11.60
N PHE A 331 -19.59 11.37 -12.85
CA PHE A 331 -18.48 12.23 -13.25
C PHE A 331 -18.87 13.70 -13.13
N VAL A 332 -18.28 14.39 -12.15
CA VAL A 332 -18.45 15.83 -11.94
C VAL A 332 -17.11 16.52 -12.16
N PHE A 333 -16.99 17.20 -13.30
CA PHE A 333 -15.78 17.94 -13.64
C PHE A 333 -15.59 19.13 -12.69
N LYS A 334 -14.36 19.32 -12.19
CA LYS A 334 -14.01 20.38 -11.23
C LYS A 334 -13.42 21.63 -11.88
N GLY A 335 -13.01 21.55 -13.15
CA GLY A 335 -12.35 22.65 -13.85
C GLY A 335 -13.32 23.60 -14.56
N ASP A 336 -12.80 24.74 -14.98
CA ASP A 336 -13.50 25.82 -15.66
C ASP A 336 -13.22 25.86 -17.19
N LYS A 337 -12.27 25.06 -17.67
CA LYS A 337 -11.91 24.90 -19.08
C LYS A 337 -12.04 23.44 -19.53
N PRO A 338 -12.40 23.17 -20.79
CA PRO A 338 -12.37 21.81 -21.32
C PRO A 338 -10.98 21.19 -21.20
N VAL A 339 -10.93 19.87 -20.98
CA VAL A 339 -9.70 19.12 -20.79
C VAL A 339 -9.62 17.97 -21.77
N VAL A 340 -8.44 17.73 -22.32
CA VAL A 340 -8.08 16.51 -23.04
C VAL A 340 -7.05 15.75 -22.20
N ILE A 341 -7.29 14.46 -21.93
CA ILE A 341 -6.38 13.61 -21.14
C ILE A 341 -5.98 12.38 -21.96
N ASP A 342 -4.69 12.22 -22.22
CA ASP A 342 -4.12 11.04 -22.87
C ASP A 342 -3.58 10.04 -21.85
N PHE A 343 -4.11 8.81 -21.85
CA PHE A 343 -3.54 7.69 -21.12
C PHE A 343 -2.54 6.96 -22.03
N TRP A 344 -1.27 6.93 -21.64
CA TRP A 344 -0.15 6.50 -22.48
C TRP A 344 0.88 5.65 -21.75
N ALA A 345 1.77 4.99 -22.49
CA ALA A 345 2.95 4.30 -21.96
C ALA A 345 4.14 4.39 -22.93
N THR A 346 5.37 4.23 -22.43
CA THR A 346 6.60 4.37 -23.25
C THR A 346 6.79 3.24 -24.25
N TRP A 347 6.29 2.04 -23.93
CA TRP A 347 6.32 0.86 -24.80
C TRP A 347 5.20 0.88 -25.86
N CYS A 348 4.25 1.81 -25.77
CA CYS A 348 3.12 1.92 -26.69
C CYS A 348 3.50 2.72 -27.94
N GLY A 349 3.81 2.03 -29.04
CA GLY A 349 4.17 2.64 -30.32
C GLY A 349 3.16 3.67 -30.86
N PRO A 350 1.84 3.38 -30.87
CA PRO A 350 0.82 4.37 -31.25
C PRO A 350 0.79 5.60 -30.35
N CYS A 351 1.00 5.45 -29.04
CA CYS A 351 1.06 6.56 -28.08
C CYS A 351 2.23 7.50 -28.42
N MET A 352 3.40 6.94 -28.70
CA MET A 352 4.59 7.72 -29.05
C MET A 352 4.41 8.52 -30.35
N ARG A 353 3.57 8.04 -31.28
CA ARG A 353 3.19 8.81 -32.49
C ARG A 353 2.12 9.86 -32.23
N LEU A 354 1.23 9.63 -31.26
CA LEU A 354 0.15 10.54 -30.92
C LEU A 354 0.63 11.75 -30.11
N ILE A 355 1.59 11.56 -29.20
CA ILE A 355 2.09 12.60 -28.29
C ILE A 355 2.48 13.90 -29.05
N PRO A 356 3.28 13.87 -30.14
CA PRO A 356 3.61 15.09 -30.88
C PRO A 356 2.41 15.81 -31.49
N GLU A 357 1.36 15.07 -31.89
CA GLU A 357 0.13 15.68 -32.43
C GLU A 357 -0.68 16.33 -31.32
N LEU A 358 -0.76 15.72 -30.14
CA LEU A 358 -1.39 16.32 -28.97
C LEU A 358 -0.62 17.57 -28.49
N GLU A 359 0.71 17.58 -28.57
CA GLU A 359 1.53 18.77 -28.27
C GLU A 359 1.23 19.92 -29.24
N LYS A 360 1.10 19.63 -30.54
CA LYS A 360 0.67 20.65 -31.54
C LYS A 360 -0.74 21.17 -31.25
N MET A 361 -1.67 20.28 -30.88
CA MET A 361 -3.04 20.68 -30.52
C MET A 361 -3.06 21.52 -29.25
N ALA A 362 -2.24 21.18 -28.25
CA ALA A 362 -2.12 21.94 -27.01
C ALA A 362 -1.73 23.39 -27.30
N GLU A 363 -0.75 23.62 -28.18
CA GLU A 363 -0.37 24.97 -28.58
C GLU A 363 -1.44 25.65 -29.46
N LYS A 364 -2.08 24.92 -30.40
CA LYS A 364 -3.16 25.47 -31.25
C LYS A 364 -4.34 25.97 -30.43
N TYR A 365 -4.77 25.21 -29.42
CA TYR A 365 -5.92 25.51 -28.57
C TYR A 365 -5.51 26.12 -27.23
N LYS A 366 -4.34 26.77 -27.19
CA LYS A 366 -3.84 27.47 -26.03
C LYS A 366 -4.90 28.39 -25.44
N ASP A 367 -4.96 28.39 -24.11
CA ASP A 367 -5.91 29.14 -23.28
C ASP A 367 -7.39 28.74 -23.41
N GLN A 368 -7.75 27.92 -24.40
CA GLN A 368 -9.10 27.40 -24.63
C GLN A 368 -9.30 25.98 -24.10
N VAL A 369 -8.30 25.10 -24.23
CA VAL A 369 -8.36 23.69 -23.82
C VAL A 369 -7.08 23.32 -23.08
N ILE A 370 -7.21 22.60 -21.96
CA ILE A 370 -6.07 22.09 -21.19
C ILE A 370 -5.74 20.67 -21.67
N PHE A 371 -4.46 20.42 -21.96
CA PHE A 371 -3.99 19.10 -22.37
C PHE A 371 -3.15 18.46 -21.27
N LEU A 372 -3.56 17.26 -20.86
CA LEU A 372 -2.94 16.47 -19.81
C LEU A 372 -2.57 15.08 -20.33
N LYS A 373 -1.60 14.42 -19.69
CA LYS A 373 -1.27 13.02 -19.95
C LYS A 373 -1.01 12.23 -18.68
N VAL A 374 -1.48 11.00 -18.65
CA VAL A 374 -1.37 10.04 -17.55
C VAL A 374 -0.51 8.87 -18.03
N ASN A 375 0.61 8.62 -17.35
CA ASN A 375 1.42 7.44 -17.65
C ASN A 375 0.80 6.20 -16.99
N ALA A 376 0.36 5.24 -17.80
CA ALA A 376 -0.35 4.05 -17.36
C ALA A 376 0.52 3.06 -16.55
N ASP A 377 1.85 3.08 -16.73
CA ASP A 377 2.76 2.25 -15.93
C ASP A 377 2.89 2.80 -14.50
N LYS A 378 2.78 4.12 -14.34
CA LYS A 378 2.88 4.82 -13.04
C LYS A 378 1.54 4.92 -12.32
N GLU A 379 0.46 5.26 -13.03
CA GLU A 379 -0.85 5.58 -12.47
C GLU A 379 -1.86 4.44 -12.68
N LYS A 380 -1.45 3.22 -12.31
CA LYS A 380 -2.24 1.99 -12.49
C LYS A 380 -3.59 2.03 -11.80
N GLU A 381 -3.65 2.59 -10.59
CA GLU A 381 -4.90 2.71 -9.83
C GLU A 381 -5.92 3.56 -10.62
N LEU A 382 -5.47 4.72 -11.13
CA LEU A 382 -6.29 5.62 -11.92
C LEU A 382 -6.77 4.93 -13.21
N CYS A 383 -5.87 4.23 -13.91
CA CYS A 383 -6.22 3.45 -15.09
C CYS A 383 -7.30 2.39 -14.79
N GLY A 384 -7.18 1.69 -13.66
CA GLY A 384 -8.17 0.71 -13.22
C GLY A 384 -9.54 1.32 -12.96
N MET A 385 -9.59 2.47 -12.28
CA MET A 385 -10.85 3.18 -11.98
C MET A 385 -11.61 3.63 -13.23
N PHE A 386 -10.90 3.98 -14.30
CA PHE A 386 -11.48 4.39 -15.57
C PHE A 386 -11.54 3.28 -16.62
N ASN A 387 -11.27 2.02 -16.21
CA ASN A 387 -11.29 0.85 -17.09
C ASN A 387 -10.44 1.04 -18.36
N ILE A 388 -9.22 1.56 -18.21
CA ILE A 388 -8.29 1.75 -19.31
C ILE A 388 -7.72 0.39 -19.72
N VAL A 389 -8.31 -0.21 -20.75
CA VAL A 389 -7.96 -1.54 -21.27
C VAL A 389 -7.10 -1.52 -22.53
N ALA A 390 -6.91 -0.34 -23.14
CA ALA A 390 -6.12 -0.15 -24.34
C ALA A 390 -5.39 1.20 -24.30
N LEU A 391 -4.24 1.29 -24.97
CA LEU A 391 -3.46 2.52 -25.09
C LEU A 391 -3.19 2.87 -26.57
N PRO A 392 -3.22 4.16 -26.94
CA PRO A 392 -3.67 5.27 -26.10
C PRO A 392 -5.19 5.24 -25.94
N THR A 393 -5.68 5.74 -24.82
CA THR A 393 -7.09 6.09 -24.61
C THR A 393 -7.13 7.56 -24.27
N VAL A 394 -7.95 8.34 -24.97
CA VAL A 394 -8.04 9.79 -24.83
C VAL A 394 -9.41 10.19 -24.34
N PHE A 395 -9.44 10.97 -23.28
CA PHE A 395 -10.66 11.52 -22.68
C PHE A 395 -10.80 12.98 -23.12
N PHE A 396 -11.98 13.36 -23.58
CA PHE A 396 -12.37 14.74 -23.88
C PHE A 396 -13.45 15.17 -22.91
N ILE A 397 -13.14 16.12 -22.05
CA ILE A 397 -13.99 16.52 -20.92
C ILE A 397 -14.48 17.96 -21.18
N PRO A 398 -15.75 18.15 -21.57
CA PRO A 398 -16.33 19.49 -21.66
C PRO A 398 -16.55 20.07 -20.26
N VAL A 399 -16.56 21.41 -20.14
CA VAL A 399 -16.86 22.10 -18.86
C VAL A 399 -18.23 21.67 -18.32
N ASN A 400 -19.21 21.59 -19.22
CA ASN A 400 -20.58 21.17 -18.92
C ASN A 400 -20.94 19.99 -19.83
N GLY A 401 -20.77 18.77 -19.33
CA GLY A 401 -21.15 17.56 -20.06
C GLY A 401 -20.43 16.31 -19.55
N LYS A 402 -20.71 15.19 -20.20
CA LYS A 402 -20.05 13.92 -19.89
C LYS A 402 -18.74 13.79 -20.69
N PRO A 403 -17.73 13.12 -20.13
CA PRO A 403 -16.53 12.79 -20.88
C PRO A 403 -16.86 11.97 -22.14
N ILE A 404 -16.17 12.29 -23.23
CA ILE A 404 -16.14 11.50 -24.45
C ILE A 404 -14.83 10.72 -24.43
N VAL A 405 -14.89 9.41 -24.67
CA VAL A 405 -13.72 8.52 -24.59
C VAL A 405 -13.45 7.95 -25.98
N GLU A 406 -12.20 8.08 -26.42
CA GLU A 406 -11.72 7.54 -27.69
C GLU A 406 -10.53 6.61 -27.46
N MET A 407 -10.50 5.51 -28.20
CA MET A 407 -9.41 4.53 -28.14
C MET A 407 -8.62 4.54 -29.45
N GLY A 408 -7.30 4.42 -29.37
CA GLY A 408 -6.39 4.41 -30.51
C GLY A 408 -5.80 5.78 -30.82
N ALA A 409 -4.99 5.89 -31.88
CA ALA A 409 -4.34 7.14 -32.26
C ALA A 409 -5.00 7.69 -33.53
N THR A 410 -6.01 8.55 -33.37
CA THR A 410 -6.77 9.18 -34.49
C THR A 410 -6.81 10.71 -34.37
N PRO A 411 -5.68 11.42 -34.60
CA PRO A 411 -5.56 12.86 -34.37
C PRO A 411 -6.62 13.71 -35.09
N GLU A 412 -7.02 13.32 -36.30
CA GLU A 412 -7.99 14.04 -37.11
C GLU A 412 -9.37 14.07 -36.41
N LYS A 413 -9.77 12.93 -35.85
CA LYS A 413 -11.01 12.80 -35.08
C LYS A 413 -10.95 13.67 -33.81
N TYR A 414 -9.78 13.82 -33.20
CA TYR A 414 -9.60 14.60 -31.98
C TYR A 414 -9.82 16.09 -32.21
N VAL A 415 -9.35 16.60 -33.34
CA VAL A 415 -9.64 17.98 -33.78
C VAL A 415 -11.14 18.20 -33.89
N GLU A 416 -11.86 17.27 -34.54
CA GLU A 416 -13.30 17.38 -34.69
C GLU A 416 -14.04 17.37 -33.34
N ILE A 417 -13.64 16.51 -32.40
CA ILE A 417 -14.24 16.47 -31.07
C ILE A 417 -13.97 17.77 -30.32
N ILE A 418 -12.73 18.29 -30.36
CA ILE A 418 -12.38 19.54 -29.70
C ILE A 418 -13.22 20.70 -30.25
N GLU A 419 -13.27 20.86 -31.57
CA GLU A 419 -13.96 21.99 -32.19
C GLU A 419 -15.49 21.88 -32.01
N LYS A 420 -16.08 20.72 -32.28
CA LYS A 420 -17.55 20.55 -32.27
C LYS A 420 -18.13 20.34 -30.87
N GLN A 421 -17.44 19.59 -30.00
CA GLN A 421 -18.00 19.13 -28.71
C GLN A 421 -17.46 19.93 -27.52
N LEU A 422 -16.16 20.26 -27.50
CA LEU A 422 -15.58 21.01 -26.39
C LEU A 422 -15.79 22.52 -26.55
N LEU A 423 -15.47 23.05 -27.74
CA LEU A 423 -15.51 24.49 -28.03
C LEU A 423 -16.81 24.94 -28.68
N LYS A 424 -17.59 24.01 -29.25
CA LYS A 424 -18.86 24.28 -29.96
C LYS A 424 -18.73 25.36 -31.04
N LYS A 425 -17.67 25.26 -31.85
CA LYS A 425 -17.34 26.17 -32.95
C LYS A 425 -17.73 25.61 -34.31
#